data_AF-A0A3S1L3U1-F1
#
_entry.id   AF-A0A3S1L3U1-F1
#
_cell.length_a   1.000
_cell.length_b   1.000
_cell.length_c   1.000
_cell.angle_alpha   90.00
_cell.angle_beta   90.00
_cell.angle_gamma   90.00
#
_symmetry.space_group_name_H-M   'P 1'
#
loop_
_entity.id
_entity.type
_entity.pdbx_description
1 polymer ?
#
loop_
_entity_poly.entity_id
_entity_poly.type
_entity_poly.pdbx_seq_one_letter_code
_entity_poly.pdbx_strand_id
1 'polypeptide(L)'
;MADMIASTTLEAVDIMGLMKLLPHRYPFLMIDRIVDIDGDESAIGIKNVTINEPHFQGHFPEQPVMPGVLIVEAMAQTAGAICIR
;
A
#
# COMPACT_ATOMS: atom_id res chain seq x y z
N MET A 1 -38.67 -0.53 -0.60
CA MET A 1 -37.46 -0.55 -1.42
C MET A 1 -36.72 0.75 -1.19
N ALA A 2 -35.99 0.83 -0.09
CA ALA A 2 -35.07 1.92 0.20
C ALA A 2 -33.73 1.22 0.42
N ASP A 3 -32.98 1.01 -0.67
CA ASP A 3 -31.57 0.67 -0.52
C ASP A 3 -30.90 1.98 -0.13
N MET A 4 -30.54 2.06 1.16
CA MET A 4 -29.61 3.06 1.66
C MET A 4 -28.31 2.87 0.90
N ILE A 5 -28.03 3.75 -0.06
CA ILE A 5 -26.65 4.03 -0.44
C ILE A 5 -26.06 4.72 0.78
N ALA A 6 -25.54 3.92 1.72
CA ALA A 6 -24.69 4.44 2.76
C ALA A 6 -23.61 5.26 2.06
N SER A 7 -23.47 6.51 2.47
CA SER A 7 -22.39 7.36 2.03
C SER A 7 -21.08 6.69 2.48
N THR A 8 -20.48 5.87 1.63
CA THR A 8 -19.15 5.31 1.86
C THR A 8 -18.20 6.50 1.92
N THR A 9 -17.86 6.93 3.13
CA THR A 9 -16.83 7.93 3.34
C THR A 9 -15.55 7.36 2.79
N LEU A 10 -15.08 7.90 1.65
CA LEU A 10 -13.78 7.55 1.06
C LEU A 10 -12.68 7.94 2.06
N GLU A 11 -12.24 6.98 2.87
CA GLU A 11 -11.19 7.20 3.85
C GLU A 11 -9.82 6.94 3.22
N ALA A 12 -8.87 7.84 3.47
CA ALA A 12 -7.51 7.77 2.92
C ALA A 12 -6.46 7.82 4.05
N VAL A 13 -5.30 7.22 3.80
CA VAL A 13 -4.16 7.18 4.73
C VAL A 13 -2.89 7.60 4.01
N ASP A 14 -2.24 8.66 4.49
CA ASP A 14 -0.94 9.10 3.98
C ASP A 14 0.23 8.32 4.62
N ILE A 15 1.46 8.61 4.17
CA ILE A 15 2.66 7.92 4.65
C ILE A 15 2.87 8.06 6.16
N MET A 16 2.49 9.20 6.76
CA MET A 16 2.65 9.42 8.20
C MET A 16 1.63 8.59 8.99
N GLY A 17 0.42 8.43 8.47
CA GLY A 17 -0.57 7.50 8.99
C GLY A 17 -0.10 6.05 8.88
N LEU A 18 0.38 5.64 7.71
CA LEU A 18 0.90 4.29 7.46
C LEU A 18 2.05 3.93 8.41
N MET A 19 2.97 4.87 8.67
CA MET A 19 4.07 4.64 9.63
C MET A 19 3.60 4.48 11.08
N LYS A 20 2.42 4.99 11.44
CA LYS A 20 1.82 4.77 12.77
C LYS A 20 1.12 3.42 12.86
N LEU A 21 0.45 3.00 11.78
CA LEU A 21 -0.30 1.75 11.72
C LEU A 21 0.60 0.52 11.55
N LEU A 22 1.62 0.64 10.70
CA LEU A 22 2.50 -0.47 10.33
C LEU A 22 3.87 -0.37 11.03
N PRO A 23 4.45 -1.51 11.44
CA PRO A 23 5.81 -1.54 11.99
C PRO A 23 6.90 -1.41 10.91
N HIS A 24 6.57 -1.64 9.64
CA HIS A 24 7.50 -1.63 8.52
C HIS A 24 8.20 -0.27 8.33
N ARG A 25 9.49 -0.28 8.01
CA ARG A 25 10.32 0.90 7.73
C ARG A 25 11.23 0.64 6.54
N TYR A 26 11.91 1.67 6.06
CA TYR A 26 12.90 1.51 4.99
C TYR A 26 13.89 0.37 5.29
N PRO A 27 14.22 -0.50 4.31
CA PRO A 27 13.78 -0.50 2.92
C PRO A 27 12.53 -1.38 2.63
N PHE A 28 11.73 -1.71 3.65
CA PHE A 28 10.64 -2.69 3.55
C PHE A 28 9.24 -2.15 3.88
N LEU A 29 9.05 -0.84 3.94
CA LEU A 29 7.72 -0.23 3.87
C LEU A 29 7.35 -0.07 2.38
N MET A 30 6.43 -0.90 1.90
CA MET A 30 6.13 -1.11 0.48
C MET A 30 4.81 -0.46 0.03
N ILE A 31 4.26 0.46 0.82
CA ILE A 31 3.06 1.24 0.48
C ILE A 31 3.29 2.72 0.81
N ASP A 32 2.94 3.62 -0.12
CA ASP A 32 3.12 5.07 0.02
C ASP A 32 1.85 5.77 0.53
N ARG A 33 0.67 5.26 0.12
CA ARG A 33 -0.63 5.84 0.44
C ARG A 33 -1.75 4.80 0.27
N ILE A 34 -2.83 4.92 1.03
CA ILE A 34 -4.14 4.32 0.71
C ILE A 34 -5.08 5.45 0.30
N VAL A 35 -5.74 5.30 -0.86
CA VAL A 35 -6.63 6.34 -1.43
C VAL A 35 -8.10 6.03 -1.30
N ASP A 36 -8.44 4.78 -1.01
CA ASP A 36 -9.81 4.33 -0.81
C ASP A 36 -9.82 3.19 0.22
N ILE A 37 -10.78 3.22 1.14
CA ILE A 37 -11.02 2.21 2.18
C ILE A 37 -12.54 2.06 2.31
N ASP A 38 -13.02 0.85 2.16
CA ASP A 38 -14.40 0.45 2.43
C ASP A 38 -14.42 -0.48 3.65
N GLY A 39 -14.48 0.12 4.84
CA GLY A 39 -14.45 -0.60 6.11
C GLY A 39 -13.30 -1.60 6.22
N ASP A 40 -13.64 -2.85 6.52
CA ASP A 40 -12.73 -4.02 6.50
C ASP A 40 -12.87 -4.87 5.23
N GLU A 41 -13.71 -4.47 4.28
CA GLU A 41 -14.01 -5.23 3.06
C GLU A 41 -12.94 -5.03 1.98
N SER A 42 -12.53 -3.77 1.72
CA SER A 42 -11.55 -3.48 0.67
C SER A 42 -10.75 -2.19 0.89
N ALA A 43 -9.60 -2.10 0.21
CA ALA A 43 -8.80 -0.89 0.15
C ALA A 43 -7.97 -0.80 -1.14
N ILE A 44 -7.67 0.42 -1.57
CA ILE A 44 -6.83 0.72 -2.73
C ILE A 44 -5.52 1.40 -2.27
N GLY A 45 -4.44 0.61 -2.27
CA GLY A 45 -3.09 1.07 -1.96
C GLY A 45 -2.33 1.59 -3.19
N ILE A 46 -1.44 2.54 -2.98
CA ILE A 46 -0.51 3.08 -3.99
C ILE A 46 0.92 2.84 -3.51
N LYS A 47 1.74 2.27 -4.39
CA LYS A 47 3.21 2.26 -4.29
C LYS A 47 3.78 2.84 -5.58
N ASN A 48 4.46 3.98 -5.47
CA ASN A 48 5.23 4.52 -6.58
C ASN A 48 6.48 3.66 -6.78
N VAL A 49 6.84 3.43 -8.03
CA VAL A 49 8.04 2.67 -8.40
C VAL A 49 9.05 3.64 -9.01
N THR A 50 10.26 3.66 -8.47
CA THR A 50 11.33 4.56 -8.94
C THR A 50 12.67 3.84 -9.01
N ILE A 51 13.48 4.17 -10.03
CA ILE A 51 14.82 3.60 -10.21
C ILE A 51 15.75 3.84 -9.00
N ASN A 52 15.42 4.80 -8.14
CA ASN A 52 16.16 5.11 -6.91
C ASN A 52 15.84 4.17 -5.73
N GLU A 53 15.19 3.03 -5.95
CA GLU A 53 14.93 2.02 -4.91
C GLU A 53 16.04 0.97 -4.82
N PRO A 54 16.38 0.47 -3.61
CA PRO A 54 17.57 -0.35 -3.40
C PRO A 54 17.55 -1.70 -4.13
N HIS A 55 16.37 -2.29 -4.37
CA HIS A 55 16.26 -3.58 -5.05
C HIS A 55 16.60 -3.50 -6.55
N PHE A 56 16.54 -2.33 -7.18
CA PHE A 56 16.92 -2.17 -8.59
C PHE A 56 18.42 -2.28 -8.84
N GLN A 57 19.26 -2.16 -7.80
CA GLN A 57 20.70 -2.44 -7.92
C GLN A 57 20.98 -3.91 -8.28
N GLY A 58 20.05 -4.82 -7.93
CA GLY A 58 20.21 -6.27 -8.14
C GLY A 58 19.14 -6.93 -8.99
N HIS A 59 18.04 -6.25 -9.32
CA HIS A 59 16.89 -6.87 -9.99
C HIS A 59 16.39 -6.05 -11.20
N PHE A 60 17.09 -6.05 -12.33
CA PHE A 60 18.46 -6.51 -12.60
C PHE A 60 19.33 -5.31 -13.01
N PRO A 61 20.67 -5.36 -12.85
CA PRO A 61 21.53 -4.17 -13.01
C PRO A 61 21.35 -3.34 -14.29
N GLU A 62 21.03 -3.97 -15.43
CA GLU A 62 20.80 -3.29 -16.72
C GLU A 62 19.33 -3.29 -17.15
N GLN A 63 18.46 -3.93 -16.37
CA GLN A 63 17.05 -4.07 -16.67
C GLN A 63 16.25 -4.01 -15.35
N PRO A 64 15.95 -2.80 -14.84
CA PRO A 64 15.22 -2.64 -13.60
C PRO A 64 13.80 -3.20 -13.75
N VAL A 65 13.48 -4.23 -12.97
CA VAL A 65 12.17 -4.89 -12.94
C VAL A 65 11.71 -4.94 -11.49
N MET A 66 10.50 -4.45 -11.20
CA MET A 66 9.97 -4.53 -9.84
C MET A 66 9.85 -6.00 -9.44
N PRO A 67 10.48 -6.48 -8.34
CA PRO A 67 10.33 -7.86 -7.94
C PRO A 67 8.88 -8.19 -7.64
N GLY A 68 8.33 -9.23 -8.28
CA GLY A 68 6.91 -9.60 -8.11
C GLY A 68 6.53 -9.89 -6.65
N VAL A 69 7.47 -10.44 -5.87
CA VAL A 69 7.28 -10.65 -4.43
C VAL A 69 7.11 -9.36 -3.63
N LEU A 70 7.71 -8.24 -4.06
CA LEU A 70 7.52 -6.94 -3.41
C LEU A 70 6.20 -6.28 -3.80
N ILE A 71 5.63 -6.64 -4.97
CA ILE A 71 4.24 -6.27 -5.31
C ILE A 71 3.28 -7.00 -4.36
N VAL A 72 3.50 -8.30 -4.13
CA VAL A 72 2.69 -9.07 -3.17
C VAL A 72 2.82 -8.51 -1.75
N GLU A 73 4.04 -8.13 -1.33
CA GLU A 73 4.27 -7.47 -0.05
C GLU A 73 3.49 -6.14 0.07
N ALA A 74 3.48 -5.31 -0.98
CA ALA A 74 2.70 -4.07 -0.99
C ALA A 74 1.19 -4.33 -0.82
N MET A 75 0.65 -5.37 -1.46
CA MET A 75 -0.74 -5.79 -1.26
C MET A 75 -0.99 -6.25 0.18
N ALA A 76 -0.08 -7.05 0.75
CA ALA A 76 -0.18 -7.53 2.12
C ALA A 76 -0.14 -6.38 3.15
N GLN A 77 0.73 -5.38 2.95
CA GLN A 77 0.80 -4.19 3.80
C GLN A 77 -0.44 -3.31 3.67
N THR A 78 -1.03 -3.21 2.46
CA THR A 78 -2.31 -2.51 2.25
C THR A 78 -3.42 -3.16 3.09
N ALA A 79 -3.56 -4.49 2.99
CA ALA A 79 -4.55 -5.24 3.78
C ALA A 79 -4.27 -5.16 5.29
N GLY A 80 -3.01 -5.30 5.72
CA GLY A 80 -2.62 -5.20 7.11
C GLY A 80 -2.90 -3.83 7.73
N ALA A 81 -2.73 -2.76 6.94
CA ALA A 81 -2.98 -1.39 7.42
C ALA A 81 -4.44 -1.15 7.76
N ILE A 82 -5.39 -1.69 6.98
CA ILE A 82 -6.83 -1.52 7.27
C ILE A 82 -7.31 -2.41 8.42
N CYS A 83 -6.66 -3.56 8.67
CA CYS A 83 -7.00 -4.41 9.82
C CYS A 83 -6.61 -3.81 11.18
N ILE A 84 -5.68 -2.86 11.21
CA ILE A 84 -5.15 -2.23 12.45
C ILE A 84 -5.75 -0.83 12.68
N ARG A 85 -6.42 -0.27 11.67
CA ARG A 85 -6.97 1.09 11.67
C ARG A 85 -8.05 1.31 12.74
#